data_AF-A0A2G8EKH3-F1
#
_entry.id   AF-A0A2G8EKH3-F1
#
_cell.length_a   1.000
_cell.length_b   1.000
_cell.length_c   1.000
_cell.angle_alpha   90.00
_cell.angle_beta   90.00
_cell.angle_gamma   90.00
#
_symmetry.space_group_name_H-M   'P 1'
#
loop_
_entity.id
_entity.type
_entity.pdbx_description
1 polymer ?
#
loop_
_entity_poly.entity_id
_entity_poly.type
_entity_poly.pdbx_seq_one_letter_code
_entity_poly.pdbx_strand_id
1 'polypeptide(L)'
;MADFGGSNTPVDIKDLWRTPAELFAAIDGEFNFVGDVAASDDNYLHNRYLTSEDDALSLEWGELFPAGYVFCNPPYSDITPWVQKAQEAVKSAIGVVMLVPADTSVGWFRIALTDISEIRFITGGRISFVRADTCKKVDGNNKGSMLLVWDPVRSGAGITKYIDRDELIQRGKVFLEQKELCGVAV
;
A
#
# COMPACT_ATOMS: atom_id res chain seq x y z
N MET A 1 -16.76 -14.48 25.57
CA MET A 1 -16.92 -13.77 24.29
C MET A 1 -16.26 -12.41 24.49
N ALA A 2 -15.11 -12.18 23.87
CA ALA A 2 -14.40 -10.90 24.00
C ALA A 2 -14.92 -9.96 22.92
N ASP A 3 -15.33 -8.76 23.34
CA ASP A 3 -15.78 -7.68 22.48
C ASP A 3 -14.77 -7.38 21.38
N PHE A 4 -15.28 -7.26 20.14
CA PHE A 4 -14.56 -6.70 19.02
C PHE A 4 -14.33 -5.21 19.30
N GLY A 5 -13.26 -4.91 20.04
CA GLY A 5 -12.83 -3.54 20.33
C GLY A 5 -12.66 -2.77 19.03
N GLY A 6 -13.45 -1.71 18.89
CA GLY A 6 -13.28 -0.71 17.85
C GLY A 6 -11.86 -0.14 17.85
N SER A 7 -11.50 0.53 16.76
CA SER A 7 -10.21 1.23 16.68
C SER A 7 -10.11 2.26 17.81
N ASN A 8 -9.06 2.15 18.62
CA ASN A 8 -8.72 3.14 19.65
C ASN A 8 -7.86 4.30 19.10
N THR A 9 -7.71 4.36 17.76
CA THR A 9 -6.92 5.39 17.10
C THR A 9 -7.68 6.72 17.12
N PRO A 10 -7.05 7.83 17.55
CA PRO A 10 -7.63 9.17 17.43
C PRO A 10 -8.08 9.45 15.99
N VAL A 11 -9.24 10.09 15.83
CA VAL A 11 -9.90 10.29 14.53
C VAL A 11 -9.00 11.08 13.56
N ASP A 12 -8.24 12.03 14.08
CA ASP A 12 -7.33 12.92 13.36
C ASP A 12 -6.11 12.23 12.75
N ILE A 13 -5.73 11.04 13.24
CA ILE A 13 -4.57 10.30 12.72
C ILE A 13 -4.94 8.96 12.09
N LYS A 14 -6.22 8.60 12.09
CA LYS A 14 -6.69 7.27 11.67
C LYS A 14 -6.31 6.92 10.24
N ASP A 15 -6.24 7.92 9.37
CA ASP A 15 -5.98 7.75 7.94
C ASP A 15 -4.58 8.21 7.53
N LEU A 16 -3.71 8.58 8.48
CA LEU A 16 -2.38 9.14 8.23
C LEU A 16 -1.23 8.16 8.54
N TRP A 17 -1.55 6.88 8.72
CA TRP A 17 -0.56 5.84 9.04
C TRP A 17 0.45 5.65 7.92
N ARG A 18 1.74 5.69 8.26
CA ARG A 18 2.83 5.41 7.35
C ARG A 18 3.14 3.91 7.31
N THR A 19 3.35 3.38 6.11
CA THR A 19 3.88 2.02 5.92
C THR A 19 5.32 1.94 6.43
N PRO A 20 5.74 0.88 7.15
CA PRO A 20 7.14 0.72 7.55
C PRO A 20 8.09 0.81 6.34
N ALA A 21 9.17 1.58 6.46
CA ALA A 21 10.09 1.83 5.35
C ALA A 21 10.70 0.53 4.80
N GLU A 22 10.99 -0.44 5.66
CA GLU A 22 11.53 -1.74 5.24
C GLU A 22 10.49 -2.53 4.44
N LEU A 23 9.21 -2.48 4.84
CA LEU A 23 8.14 -3.12 4.10
C LEU A 23 7.99 -2.48 2.71
N PHE A 24 7.95 -1.15 2.65
CA PHE A 24 7.86 -0.42 1.38
C PHE A 24 9.05 -0.75 0.47
N ALA A 25 10.28 -0.66 0.98
CA ALA A 25 11.50 -0.93 0.21
C ALA A 25 11.54 -2.35 -0.37
N ALA A 26 11.02 -3.35 0.36
CA ALA A 26 10.96 -4.71 -0.14
C ALA A 26 9.97 -4.87 -1.31
N ILE A 27 8.84 -4.17 -1.26
CA ILE A 27 7.83 -4.20 -2.32
C ILE A 27 8.32 -3.35 -3.51
N ASP A 28 8.89 -2.17 -3.24
CA ASP A 28 9.49 -1.29 -4.25
C ASP A 28 10.61 -2.00 -5.02
N GLY A 29 11.47 -2.76 -4.34
CA GLY A 29 12.52 -3.54 -5.01
C GLY A 29 12.00 -4.58 -6.01
N GLU A 30 10.73 -4.98 -5.91
CA GLU A 30 10.08 -5.87 -6.89
C GLU A 30 9.36 -5.09 -8.00
N PHE A 31 8.62 -4.05 -7.64
CA PHE A 31 7.73 -3.34 -8.57
C PHE A 31 8.34 -2.09 -9.21
N ASN A 32 9.46 -1.59 -8.67
CA ASN A 32 10.12 -0.34 -9.04
C ASN A 32 9.11 0.81 -9.17
N PHE A 33 8.61 1.29 -8.03
CA PHE A 33 7.53 2.25 -8.02
C PHE A 33 7.93 3.56 -8.69
N VAL A 34 6.95 4.18 -9.34
CA VAL A 34 7.07 5.49 -9.99
C VAL A 34 6.36 6.59 -9.21
N GLY A 35 5.60 6.23 -8.16
CA GLY A 35 4.78 7.14 -7.38
C GLY A 35 4.17 6.53 -6.12
N ASP A 36 3.82 7.38 -5.16
CA ASP A 36 2.99 7.08 -3.99
C ASP A 36 1.69 7.92 -4.03
N VAL A 37 0.56 7.28 -4.33
CA VAL A 37 -0.68 8.01 -4.68
C VAL A 37 -1.59 8.32 -3.51
N ALA A 38 -1.25 7.85 -2.30
CA ALA A 38 -2.05 8.02 -1.10
C ALA A 38 -1.16 8.42 0.08
N ALA A 39 -0.65 9.65 0.05
CA ALA A 39 0.34 10.13 0.99
C ALA A 39 0.01 11.53 1.55
N SER A 40 0.91 12.03 2.38
CA SER A 40 1.04 13.41 2.85
C SER A 40 2.51 13.79 2.90
N ASP A 41 2.79 15.08 3.08
CA ASP A 41 4.15 15.60 3.25
C ASP A 41 4.92 14.97 4.42
N ASP A 42 4.22 14.38 5.38
CA ASP A 42 4.83 13.72 6.54
C ASP A 42 5.02 12.21 6.37
N ASN A 43 4.18 11.56 5.55
CA ASN A 43 4.09 10.09 5.50
C ASN A 43 4.55 9.45 4.18
N TYR A 44 4.88 10.26 3.16
CA TYR A 44 5.30 9.76 1.86
C TYR A 44 6.49 8.78 1.94
N LEU A 45 6.53 7.86 0.99
CA LEU A 45 7.60 6.87 0.84
C LEU A 45 8.28 6.92 -0.53
N HIS A 46 7.81 7.80 -1.41
CA HIS A 46 8.38 8.02 -2.74
C HIS A 46 8.49 9.52 -3.03
N ASN A 47 9.54 9.96 -3.72
CA ASN A 47 9.79 11.38 -4.02
C ASN A 47 8.72 12.03 -4.90
N ARG A 48 7.98 11.22 -5.64
CA ARG A 48 6.79 11.64 -6.38
C ARG A 48 5.57 11.07 -5.68
N TYR A 49 4.81 11.92 -5.02
CA TYR A 49 3.64 11.52 -4.25
C TYR A 49 2.48 12.50 -4.44
N LEU A 50 1.27 12.04 -4.12
CA LEU A 50 0.06 12.86 -4.10
C LEU A 50 -0.44 13.01 -2.67
N THR A 51 -0.96 14.19 -2.38
CA THR A 51 -1.54 14.58 -1.09
C THR A 51 -3.05 14.69 -1.18
N SER A 52 -3.72 14.97 -0.06
CA SER A 52 -5.15 15.29 -0.06
C SER A 52 -5.47 16.59 -0.82
N GLU A 53 -4.52 17.50 -0.99
CA GLU A 53 -4.73 18.74 -1.76
C GLU A 53 -4.79 18.48 -3.27
N ASP A 54 -4.08 17.45 -3.74
CA ASP A 54 -4.09 17.04 -5.15
C ASP A 54 -5.42 16.35 -5.54
N ASP A 55 -6.14 15.78 -4.57
CA ASP A 55 -7.32 14.93 -4.78
C ASP A 55 -7.04 13.81 -5.81
N ALA A 56 -6.17 12.87 -5.42
CA ALA A 56 -5.69 11.78 -6.27
C ALA A 56 -6.80 10.96 -6.97
N LEU A 57 -8.00 10.87 -6.38
CA LEU A 57 -9.13 10.15 -6.96
C LEU A 57 -9.72 10.88 -8.19
N SER A 58 -9.59 12.21 -8.25
CA SER A 58 -10.04 13.04 -9.37
C SER A 58 -9.05 13.12 -10.55
N LEU A 59 -7.79 12.71 -10.33
CA LEU A 59 -6.69 12.90 -11.28
C LEU A 59 -6.49 11.71 -12.23
N GLU A 60 -6.06 11.97 -13.46
CA GLU A 60 -5.63 10.93 -14.41
C GLU A 60 -4.18 10.49 -14.13
N TRP A 61 -4.00 9.39 -13.40
CA TRP A 61 -2.66 8.93 -12.99
C TRP A 61 -1.71 8.65 -14.16
N GLY A 62 -2.24 8.20 -15.31
CA GLY A 62 -1.45 7.95 -16.52
C GLY A 62 -0.87 9.20 -17.18
N GLU A 63 -1.39 10.39 -16.86
CA GLU A 63 -0.83 11.67 -17.31
C GLU A 63 0.22 12.21 -16.33
N LEU A 64 0.12 11.81 -15.06
CA LEU A 64 0.99 12.29 -13.99
C LEU A 64 2.25 11.43 -13.85
N PHE A 65 2.13 10.11 -13.92
CA PHE A 65 3.22 9.17 -13.71
C PHE A 65 3.69 8.56 -15.03
N PRO A 66 4.99 8.24 -15.17
CA PRO A 66 5.43 7.42 -16.30
C PRO A 66 4.81 6.01 -16.20
N ALA A 67 4.78 5.28 -17.31
CA ALA A 67 4.37 3.88 -17.30
C ALA A 67 5.19 3.08 -16.26
N GLY A 68 4.51 2.35 -15.39
CA GLY A 68 5.12 1.67 -14.25
C GLY A 68 4.09 1.34 -13.17
N TYR A 69 4.56 1.11 -11.95
CA TYR A 69 3.69 0.80 -10.80
C TYR A 69 3.64 1.96 -9.81
N VAL A 70 2.46 2.27 -9.29
CA VAL A 70 2.31 3.16 -8.14
C VAL A 70 2.00 2.37 -6.88
N PHE A 71 2.52 2.85 -5.75
CA PHE A 71 2.16 2.35 -4.43
C PHE A 71 0.95 3.09 -3.88
N CYS A 72 0.06 2.36 -3.21
CA CYS A 72 -1.12 2.94 -2.58
C CYS A 72 -1.34 2.32 -1.20
N ASN A 73 -1.19 3.11 -0.15
CA ASN A 73 -1.67 2.78 1.19
C ASN A 73 -2.85 3.72 1.52
N PRO A 74 -4.08 3.38 1.07
CA PRO A 74 -5.20 4.32 1.11
C PRO A 74 -5.66 4.61 2.53
N PRO A 75 -6.42 5.70 2.77
CA PRO A 75 -7.19 5.88 3.99
C PRO A 75 -8.13 4.67 4.21
N TYR A 76 -7.99 3.98 5.33
CA TYR A 76 -8.79 2.78 5.62
C TYR A 76 -10.22 3.10 6.06
N SER A 77 -10.56 4.38 6.24
CA SER A 77 -11.92 4.86 6.45
C SER A 77 -12.82 4.65 5.23
N ASP A 78 -12.30 4.75 4.01
CA ASP A 78 -13.04 4.46 2.76
C ASP A 78 -12.14 3.95 1.63
N ILE A 79 -11.99 2.63 1.54
CA ILE A 79 -11.12 1.95 0.57
C ILE A 79 -11.79 1.81 -0.81
N THR A 80 -13.12 1.87 -0.89
CA THR A 80 -13.87 1.54 -2.11
C THR A 80 -13.48 2.41 -3.31
N PRO A 81 -13.39 3.75 -3.18
CA PRO A 81 -13.00 4.62 -4.29
C PRO A 81 -11.59 4.33 -4.81
N TRP A 82 -10.66 3.98 -3.92
CA TRP A 82 -9.28 3.65 -4.29
C TRP A 82 -9.18 2.38 -5.10
N VAL A 83 -9.98 1.36 -4.74
CA VAL A 83 -10.08 0.13 -5.54
C VAL A 83 -10.58 0.47 -6.95
N GLN A 84 -11.67 1.23 -7.07
CA GLN A 84 -12.20 1.65 -8.37
C GLN A 84 -11.18 2.45 -9.18
N LYS A 85 -10.43 3.34 -8.51
CA LYS A 85 -9.37 4.12 -9.14
C LYS A 85 -8.23 3.25 -9.66
N ALA A 86 -7.87 2.19 -8.93
CA ALA A 86 -6.85 1.24 -9.39
C ALA A 86 -7.27 0.49 -10.67
N GLN A 87 -8.56 0.11 -10.76
CA GLN A 87 -9.15 -0.52 -11.95
C GLN A 87 -9.19 0.41 -13.17
N GLU A 88 -9.35 1.71 -12.94
CA GLU A 88 -9.24 2.74 -13.97
C GLU A 88 -7.80 2.93 -14.42
N ALA A 89 -6.86 3.09 -13.47
CA ALA A 89 -5.45 3.38 -13.74
C ALA A 89 -4.77 2.34 -14.64
N VAL A 90 -5.09 1.05 -14.48
CA VAL A 90 -4.51 -0.01 -15.34
C VAL A 90 -4.91 0.09 -16.80
N LYS A 91 -6.06 0.70 -17.12
CA LYS A 91 -6.48 0.96 -18.52
C LYS A 91 -5.58 1.99 -19.19
N SER A 92 -4.91 2.83 -18.39
CA SER A 92 -3.94 3.85 -18.81
C SER A 92 -2.49 3.40 -18.55
N ALA A 93 -2.23 2.09 -18.53
CA ALA A 93 -0.90 1.48 -18.36
C ALA A 93 -0.17 1.79 -17.04
N ILE A 94 -0.90 2.21 -16.00
CA ILE A 94 -0.38 2.37 -14.65
C ILE A 94 -0.76 1.15 -13.82
N GLY A 95 0.22 0.35 -13.42
CA GLY A 95 0.04 -0.71 -12.43
C GLY A 95 -0.13 -0.17 -11.02
N VAL A 96 -0.84 -0.88 -10.17
CA VAL A 96 -1.13 -0.44 -8.80
C VAL A 96 -0.85 -1.56 -7.83
N VAL A 97 -0.07 -1.25 -6.78
CA VAL A 97 0.14 -2.14 -5.63
C VAL A 97 -0.45 -1.47 -4.40
N MET A 98 -1.55 -2.02 -3.91
CA MET A 98 -2.33 -1.45 -2.82
C MET A 98 -2.20 -2.28 -1.54
N LEU A 99 -1.82 -1.65 -0.43
CA LEU A 99 -1.74 -2.28 0.89
C LEU A 99 -3.03 -2.04 1.68
N VAL A 100 -3.77 -3.10 1.98
CA VAL A 100 -5.07 -3.03 2.68
C VAL A 100 -5.17 -4.07 3.80
N PRO A 101 -6.14 -3.94 4.73
CA PRO A 101 -6.45 -5.01 5.67
C PRO A 101 -6.88 -6.27 4.92
N ALA A 102 -6.47 -7.45 5.38
CA ALA A 102 -6.88 -8.75 4.84
C ALA A 102 -8.33 -9.09 5.23
N ASP A 103 -9.29 -8.29 4.75
CA ASP A 103 -10.72 -8.46 4.98
C ASP A 103 -11.39 -8.90 3.68
N THR A 104 -11.67 -10.19 3.56
CA THR A 104 -12.22 -10.76 2.32
C THR A 104 -13.75 -10.75 2.29
N SER A 105 -14.39 -10.28 3.36
CA SER A 105 -15.85 -10.31 3.55
C SER A 105 -16.57 -9.02 3.13
N VAL A 106 -15.80 -7.98 2.78
CA VAL A 106 -16.28 -6.62 2.55
C VAL A 106 -16.50 -6.30 1.07
N GLY A 107 -17.30 -5.26 0.81
CA GLY A 107 -17.71 -4.86 -0.54
C GLY A 107 -16.55 -4.49 -1.47
N TRP A 108 -15.58 -3.70 -0.99
CA TRP A 108 -14.43 -3.29 -1.82
C TRP A 108 -13.58 -4.49 -2.25
N PHE A 109 -13.49 -5.55 -1.43
CA PHE A 109 -12.74 -6.75 -1.80
C PHE A 109 -13.45 -7.49 -2.94
N ARG A 110 -14.78 -7.60 -2.88
CA ARG A 110 -15.58 -8.15 -3.98
C ARG A 110 -15.41 -7.34 -5.27
N ILE A 111 -15.33 -6.02 -5.18
CA ILE A 111 -15.08 -5.16 -6.36
C ILE A 111 -13.69 -5.45 -6.93
N ALA A 112 -12.66 -5.49 -6.09
CA ALA A 112 -11.30 -5.76 -6.54
C ALA A 112 -11.18 -7.09 -7.32
N LEU A 113 -11.85 -8.15 -6.87
CA LEU A 113 -11.83 -9.47 -7.52
C LEU A 113 -12.32 -9.48 -8.98
N THR A 114 -12.95 -8.42 -9.47
CA THR A 114 -13.47 -8.39 -10.84
C THR A 114 -12.37 -8.33 -11.91
N ASP A 115 -11.21 -7.77 -11.60
CA ASP A 115 -10.10 -7.57 -12.55
C ASP A 115 -8.70 -7.61 -11.93
N ILE A 116 -8.59 -7.97 -10.65
CA ILE A 116 -7.30 -8.08 -9.95
C ILE A 116 -6.36 -9.07 -10.65
N SER A 117 -5.08 -8.70 -10.73
CA SER A 117 -4.04 -9.57 -11.29
C SER A 117 -3.52 -10.53 -10.23
N GLU A 118 -3.24 -10.01 -9.04
CA GLU A 118 -2.66 -10.79 -7.96
C GLU A 118 -3.10 -10.29 -6.57
N ILE A 119 -3.32 -11.24 -5.66
CA ILE A 119 -3.53 -10.99 -4.23
C ILE A 119 -2.39 -11.64 -3.45
N ARG A 120 -1.75 -10.90 -2.56
CA ARG A 120 -0.71 -11.44 -1.66
C ARG A 120 -1.14 -11.29 -0.21
N PHE A 121 -1.48 -12.40 0.43
CA PHE A 121 -1.74 -12.40 1.87
C PHE A 121 -0.41 -12.34 2.62
N ILE A 122 -0.30 -11.39 3.56
CA ILE A 122 0.86 -11.28 4.43
C ILE A 122 0.65 -12.17 5.65
N THR A 123 1.53 -13.15 5.83
CA THR A 123 1.52 -14.14 6.90
C THR A 123 2.65 -13.88 7.91
N GLY A 124 2.73 -14.66 8.99
CA GLY A 124 3.83 -14.54 9.96
C GLY A 124 3.72 -13.37 10.95
N GLY A 125 2.66 -12.55 10.87
CA GLY A 125 2.38 -11.50 11.83
C GLY A 125 1.55 -10.37 11.23
N ARG A 126 1.24 -9.36 12.07
CA ARG A 126 0.58 -8.13 11.63
C ARG A 126 1.62 -7.06 11.34
N ILE A 127 1.29 -6.16 10.41
CA ILE A 127 2.11 -4.98 10.16
C ILE A 127 1.87 -3.96 11.27
N SER A 128 2.95 -3.53 11.93
CA SER A 128 2.94 -2.39 12.84
C SER A 128 3.21 -1.12 12.03
N PHE A 129 2.16 -0.39 11.69
CA PHE A 129 2.28 0.90 11.00
C PHE A 129 2.96 1.95 11.87
N VAL A 130 3.47 2.98 11.22
CA VAL A 130 4.26 4.04 11.83
C VAL A 130 3.43 5.33 11.88
N ARG A 131 3.44 6.01 13.03
CA ARG A 131 2.99 7.40 13.10
C ARG A 131 4.02 8.29 12.42
N ALA A 132 3.62 9.00 11.38
CA ALA A 132 4.52 9.84 10.59
C ALA A 132 5.21 10.92 11.43
N ASP A 133 4.46 11.59 12.31
CA ASP A 133 4.93 12.70 13.16
C ASP A 133 5.95 12.29 14.24
N THR A 134 5.82 11.08 14.78
CA THR A 134 6.61 10.61 15.93
C THR A 134 7.59 9.51 15.56
N CYS A 135 7.53 9.00 14.33
CA CYS A 135 8.26 7.82 13.85
C CYS A 135 8.09 6.58 14.75
N LYS A 136 7.05 6.53 15.59
CA LYS A 136 6.80 5.41 16.49
C LYS A 136 5.93 4.38 15.79
N LYS A 137 6.38 3.13 15.83
CA LYS A 137 5.53 1.97 15.52
C LYS A 137 4.42 1.90 16.55
N VAL A 138 3.21 1.60 16.10
CA VAL A 138 2.07 1.47 17.00
C VAL A 138 1.67 0.01 17.14
N ASP A 139 1.54 -0.38 18.41
CA ASP A 139 0.99 -1.66 18.80
C ASP A 139 -0.54 -1.59 18.77
N GLY A 140 -1.18 -2.66 18.31
CA GLY A 140 -2.65 -2.76 18.33
C GLY A 140 -3.34 -2.81 16.97
N ASN A 141 -2.62 -2.87 15.84
CA ASN A 141 -3.24 -3.33 14.60
C ASN A 141 -3.83 -4.73 14.85
N ASN A 142 -5.16 -4.85 14.72
CA ASN A 142 -5.89 -6.06 15.03
C ASN A 142 -6.26 -6.89 13.79
N LYS A 143 -5.95 -6.40 12.58
CA LYS A 143 -6.20 -7.09 11.32
C LYS A 143 -4.90 -7.55 10.67
N GLY A 144 -4.98 -8.65 9.92
CA GLY A 144 -3.94 -9.01 8.96
C GLY A 144 -3.93 -8.03 7.79
N SER A 145 -2.94 -8.13 6.93
CA SER A 145 -2.78 -7.26 5.76
C SER A 145 -2.59 -8.07 4.49
N MET A 146 -2.92 -7.48 3.36
CA MET A 146 -2.66 -8.05 2.04
C MET A 146 -2.28 -6.97 1.04
N LEU A 147 -1.59 -7.38 -0.01
CA LEU A 147 -1.38 -6.57 -1.20
C LEU A 147 -2.39 -6.97 -2.26
N LEU A 148 -3.07 -5.98 -2.82
CA LEU A 148 -3.84 -6.10 -4.05
C LEU A 148 -3.01 -5.52 -5.17
N VAL A 149 -2.75 -6.31 -6.21
CA VAL A 149 -1.96 -5.91 -7.36
C VAL A 149 -2.81 -5.92 -8.61
N TRP A 150 -2.93 -4.76 -9.24
CA TRP A 150 -3.41 -4.60 -10.60
C TRP A 150 -2.22 -4.39 -11.52
N ASP A 151 -2.01 -5.34 -12.43
CA ASP A 151 -0.95 -5.32 -13.42
C ASP A 151 -1.57 -5.02 -14.79
N PRO A 152 -1.11 -3.98 -15.51
CA PRO A 152 -1.73 -3.55 -16.77
C PRO A 152 -1.61 -4.60 -17.89
N VAL A 153 -0.68 -5.55 -17.78
CA VAL A 153 -0.47 -6.63 -18.75
C VAL A 153 -1.18 -7.92 -18.33
N ARG A 154 -1.30 -8.16 -17.02
CA ARG A 154 -1.88 -9.39 -16.45
C ARG A 154 -3.24 -9.17 -15.79
N SER A 155 -4.02 -8.21 -16.26
CA SER A 155 -5.35 -7.93 -15.70
C SER A 155 -6.21 -9.20 -15.66
N GLY A 156 -6.87 -9.44 -14.51
CA GLY A 156 -7.77 -10.58 -14.31
C GLY A 156 -7.11 -11.95 -14.14
N ALA A 157 -5.78 -12.02 -13.99
CA ALA A 157 -5.09 -13.29 -13.77
C ALA A 157 -5.51 -13.99 -12.46
N GLY A 158 -5.96 -13.24 -11.45
CA GLY A 158 -6.54 -13.78 -10.22
C GLY A 158 -5.59 -14.67 -9.39
N ILE A 159 -4.28 -14.42 -9.46
CA ILE A 159 -3.28 -15.24 -8.75
C ILE A 159 -3.31 -14.93 -7.26
N THR A 160 -3.29 -15.94 -6.41
CA THR A 160 -3.14 -15.76 -4.95
C THR A 160 -1.79 -16.26 -4.49
N LYS A 161 -1.08 -15.48 -3.67
CA LYS A 161 0.16 -15.85 -3.01
C LYS A 161 0.09 -15.58 -1.50
N TYR A 162 0.99 -16.24 -0.78
CA TYR A 162 1.27 -15.97 0.63
C TYR A 162 2.71 -15.51 0.74
N ILE A 163 2.94 -14.41 1.46
CA ILE A 163 4.27 -13.85 1.70
C ILE A 163 4.48 -13.69 3.19
N ASP A 164 5.61 -14.16 3.70
CA ASP A 164 5.94 -14.04 5.11
C ASP A 164 6.38 -12.59 5.45
N ARG A 165 5.82 -12.05 6.53
CA ARG A 165 6.08 -10.67 6.98
C ARG A 165 7.54 -10.47 7.36
N ASP A 166 8.13 -11.40 8.10
CA ASP A 166 9.51 -11.24 8.58
C ASP A 166 10.50 -11.36 7.43
N GLU A 167 10.26 -12.26 6.47
CA GLU A 167 11.05 -12.33 5.24
C GLU A 167 10.98 -11.03 4.44
N LEU A 168 9.78 -10.46 4.29
CA LEU A 168 9.57 -9.22 3.54
C LEU A 168 10.30 -8.05 4.22
N ILE A 169 10.17 -7.93 5.55
CA ILE A 169 10.91 -6.93 6.34
C ILE A 169 12.41 -7.11 6.22
N GLN A 170 12.92 -8.36 6.28
CA GLN A 170 14.34 -8.63 6.19
C GLN A 170 14.91 -8.25 4.82
N ARG A 171 14.19 -8.56 3.72
CA ARG A 171 14.57 -8.13 2.37
C ARG A 171 14.64 -6.60 2.26
N GLY A 172 13.65 -5.92 2.83
CA GLY A 172 13.60 -4.47 2.89
C GLY A 172 14.81 -3.83 3.57
N LYS A 173 15.19 -4.35 4.74
CA LYS A 173 16.39 -3.90 5.46
C LYS A 173 17.65 -4.02 4.61
N VAL A 174 17.83 -5.16 3.95
CA VAL A 174 18.97 -5.38 3.05
C VAL A 174 18.99 -4.37 1.91
N PHE A 175 17.84 -4.06 1.30
CA PHE A 175 17.77 -3.05 0.25
C PHE A 175 18.13 -1.64 0.75
N LEU A 176 17.64 -1.26 1.92
CA LEU A 176 17.94 0.06 2.51
C LEU A 176 19.43 0.19 2.85
N GLU A 177 20.01 -0.83 3.49
CA GLU A 177 21.46 -0.88 3.78
C GLU A 177 22.30 -0.77 2.51
N GLN A 178 21.89 -1.42 1.41
CA GLN A 178 22.58 -1.33 0.12
C GLN A 178 22.45 0.07 -0.52
N LYS A 179 21.29 0.73 -0.45
CA LYS A 179 21.11 2.10 -0.95
C LYS A 179 22.00 3.09 -0.20
N GLU A 180 22.07 2.97 1.13
CA GLU A 180 22.94 3.78 1.98
C GLU A 180 24.42 3.59 1.61
N LEU A 181 24.87 2.34 1.44
CA LEU A 181 26.26 2.03 1.05
C LEU A 181 26.62 2.57 -0.34
N CYS A 182 25.67 2.62 -1.26
CA CYS A 182 25.85 3.16 -2.61
C CYS A 182 25.69 4.69 -2.71
N GLY A 183 25.38 5.38 -1.60
CA GLY A 183 25.19 6.83 -1.58
C GLY A 183 23.93 7.32 -2.31
N VAL A 184 22.93 6.45 -2.47
CA VAL A 184 21.63 6.81 -3.05
C VAL A 184 20.72 7.25 -1.90
N ALA A 185 20.18 8.47 -1.97
CA ALA A 185 19.25 8.98 -0.95
C ALA A 185 18.03 8.06 -0.81
N VAL A 186 17.65 7.78 0.44
CA VAL A 186 16.49 6.98 0.85
C VAL A 186 15.21 7.80 0.75
#